data_AF-A0A8K0N768-F1
#
_entry.id   AF-A0A8K0N768-F1
#
_cell.length_a   1.000
_cell.length_b   1.000
_cell.length_c   1.000
_cell.angle_alpha   90.00
_cell.angle_beta   90.00
_cell.angle_gamma   90.00
#
_symmetry.space_group_name_H-M   'P 1'
#
loop_
_entity.id
_entity.type
_entity.pdbx_description
1 polymer ?
#
loop_
_entity_poly.entity_id
_entity_poly.type
_entity_poly.pdbx_seq_one_letter_code
_entity_poly.pdbx_strand_id
1 'polypeptide(L)'
;MASSSPSLRPLLLFAAVALAVSGTAGGATLGLDFHHRFSDHVRRWAEAHGGLPGGWWPEKGSVEYYATLAHHDRALRGRALADGGDPDEDLAFADGNVTFQFGSLG
;
A
#
# COMPACT_ATOMS: atom_id res chain seq x y z
N MET A 1 57.53 -28.16 12.16
CA MET A 1 56.11 -27.85 11.87
C MET A 1 56.10 -26.50 11.17
N ALA A 2 55.97 -26.46 9.84
CA ALA A 2 55.98 -25.22 9.08
C ALA A 2 54.59 -24.57 9.14
N SER A 3 54.50 -23.39 9.74
CA SER A 3 53.27 -22.61 9.81
C SER A 3 52.97 -22.04 8.43
N SER A 4 51.89 -22.51 7.80
CA SER A 4 51.41 -21.96 6.53
C SER A 4 50.79 -20.58 6.80
N SER A 5 51.38 -19.53 6.21
CA SER A 5 50.81 -18.18 6.28
C SER A 5 49.53 -18.11 5.45
N PRO A 6 48.43 -17.53 5.97
CA PRO A 6 47.17 -17.46 5.23
C PRO A 6 47.34 -16.59 3.98
N SER A 7 46.86 -17.08 2.83
CA SER A 7 46.96 -16.34 1.57
C SER A 7 46.13 -15.06 1.64
N LEU A 8 46.70 -13.92 1.26
CA LEU A 8 46.01 -12.61 1.25
C LEU A 8 44.99 -12.46 0.12
N ARG A 9 45.02 -13.35 -0.88
CA ARG A 9 44.19 -13.27 -2.09
C ARG A 9 42.68 -13.26 -1.83
N PRO A 10 42.09 -14.17 -1.03
CA PRO A 10 40.66 -14.12 -0.72
C PRO A 10 40.27 -12.84 0.03
N LEU A 11 41.16 -12.31 0.89
CA LEU A 11 40.91 -11.07 1.62
C LEU A 11 40.88 -9.86 0.68
N LEU A 12 41.80 -9.80 -0.28
CA LEU A 12 41.83 -8.76 -1.30
C LEU A 12 40.62 -8.84 -2.24
N LEU A 13 40.20 -10.06 -2.61
CA LEU A 13 39.01 -10.26 -3.42
C LEU A 13 37.74 -9.80 -2.68
N PHE A 14 37.64 -10.14 -1.39
CA PHE A 14 36.54 -9.73 -0.53
C PHE A 14 36.49 -8.21 -0.37
N ALA A 15 37.65 -7.56 -0.15
CA ALA A 15 37.76 -6.11 -0.05
C ALA A 15 37.38 -5.40 -1.37
N ALA A 16 37.77 -5.96 -2.51
CA ALA A 16 37.43 -5.42 -3.83
C ALA A 16 35.91 -5.50 -4.10
N VAL A 17 35.28 -6.63 -3.75
CA VAL A 17 33.82 -6.79 -3.85
C VAL A 17 33.10 -5.84 -2.90
N ALA A 18 33.53 -5.74 -1.64
CA ALA A 18 32.94 -4.83 -0.67
C ALA A 18 33.03 -3.36 -1.12
N LEU A 19 34.17 -2.95 -1.70
CA LEU A 19 34.37 -1.60 -2.23
C LEU A 19 33.52 -1.35 -3.48
N ALA A 20 33.36 -2.35 -4.36
CA ALA A 20 32.50 -2.26 -5.54
C ALA A 20 31.01 -2.16 -5.19
N VAL A 21 30.57 -2.79 -4.09
CA VAL A 21 29.18 -2.76 -3.60
C VAL A 21 28.91 -1.52 -2.72
N SER A 22 29.95 -0.83 -2.24
CA SER A 22 29.82 0.41 -1.43
C SER A 22 29.39 1.64 -2.25
N GLY A 23 29.22 1.49 -3.56
CA GLY A 23 28.79 2.56 -4.47
C GLY A 23 27.26 2.70 -4.53
N THR A 24 26.79 3.87 -4.11
CA THR A 24 25.44 4.45 -4.27
C THR A 24 24.39 4.06 -3.20
N ALA A 25 24.52 4.67 -2.02
CA ALA A 25 23.35 5.06 -1.24
C ALA A 25 22.68 6.29 -1.91
N GLY A 26 22.22 6.11 -3.15
CA GLY A 26 21.24 7.03 -3.72
C GLY A 26 19.93 6.73 -3.01
N GLY A 27 19.37 7.70 -2.28
CA GLY A 27 18.07 7.60 -1.65
C GLY A 27 16.98 7.41 -2.70
N ALA A 28 16.81 6.19 -3.18
CA ALA A 28 15.69 5.83 -4.02
C ALA A 28 14.44 5.93 -3.16
N THR A 29 13.60 6.92 -3.44
CA THR A 29 12.26 6.96 -2.90
C THR A 29 11.50 5.80 -3.53
N LEU A 30 11.13 4.81 -2.71
CA LEU A 30 10.21 3.77 -3.14
C LEU A 30 8.83 4.43 -3.32
N GLY A 31 8.48 4.74 -4.56
CA GLY A 31 7.12 5.09 -4.96
C GLY A 31 6.35 3.80 -5.23
N LEU A 32 5.26 3.58 -4.50
CA LEU A 32 4.33 2.50 -4.76
C LEU A 32 3.06 3.10 -5.34
N ASP A 33 2.69 2.69 -6.55
CA ASP A 33 1.40 2.99 -7.13
C ASP A 33 0.35 2.06 -6.50
N PHE A 34 -0.51 2.64 -5.65
CA PHE A 34 -1.60 1.89 -5.04
C PHE A 34 -2.82 1.89 -5.95
N HIS A 35 -3.30 0.70 -6.27
CA HIS A 35 -4.53 0.47 -7.04
C HIS A 35 -5.52 -0.34 -6.21
N HIS A 36 -6.79 0.09 -6.17
CA HIS A 36 -7.86 -0.72 -5.58
C HIS A 36 -8.26 -1.87 -6.53
N ARG A 37 -8.91 -2.91 -5.97
CA ARG A 37 -9.27 -4.16 -6.68
C ARG A 37 -10.04 -3.94 -7.99
N PHE A 38 -10.94 -2.96 -8.02
CA PHE A 38 -11.79 -2.65 -9.18
C PHE A 38 -11.23 -1.55 -10.10
N SER A 39 -9.95 -1.18 -9.95
CA SER A 39 -9.34 -0.14 -10.78
C SER A 39 -9.12 -0.63 -12.21
N ASP A 40 -9.04 0.29 -13.17
CA ASP A 40 -8.84 -0.07 -14.57
C ASP A 40 -7.49 -0.76 -14.80
N HIS A 41 -6.48 -0.46 -13.98
CA HIS A 41 -5.18 -1.14 -14.02
C HIS A 41 -5.33 -2.62 -13.64
N VAL A 42 -5.99 -2.92 -12.51
CA VAL A 42 -6.21 -4.29 -12.05
C VAL A 42 -7.15 -5.04 -13.00
N ARG A 43 -8.14 -4.36 -13.59
CA ARG A 43 -9.03 -4.94 -14.61
C ARG A 43 -8.26 -5.44 -15.82
N ARG A 44 -7.44 -4.59 -16.44
CA ARG A 44 -6.63 -5.00 -17.60
C ARG A 44 -5.68 -6.14 -17.27
N TRP A 45 -5.05 -6.08 -16.11
CA TRP A 45 -4.18 -7.16 -15.65
C TRP A 45 -4.97 -8.46 -15.51
N ALA A 46 -6.12 -8.45 -14.83
CA ALA A 46 -6.93 -9.64 -14.64
C ALA A 46 -7.44 -10.21 -15.97
N GLU A 47 -7.94 -9.37 -16.88
CA GLU A 47 -8.36 -9.78 -18.23
C GLU A 47 -7.23 -10.49 -18.99
N ALA A 48 -6.00 -9.99 -18.89
CA ALA A 48 -4.83 -10.63 -19.50
C ALA A 48 -4.43 -11.96 -18.84
N HIS A 49 -4.89 -12.25 -17.63
CA HIS A 49 -4.52 -13.42 -16.82
C HIS A 49 -5.69 -14.37 -16.54
N GLY A 50 -6.71 -14.38 -17.41
CA GLY A 50 -7.84 -15.32 -17.31
C GLY A 50 -9.04 -14.81 -16.49
N GLY A 51 -9.08 -13.51 -16.23
CA GLY A 51 -10.18 -12.83 -15.53
C GLY A 51 -10.04 -12.86 -14.02
N LEU A 52 -10.98 -12.17 -13.35
CA LEU A 52 -11.06 -12.17 -11.90
C LEU A 52 -11.79 -13.44 -11.41
N PRO A 53 -11.38 -14.08 -10.30
CA PRO A 53 -12.17 -15.16 -9.70
C PRO A 53 -13.57 -14.64 -9.35
N GLY A 54 -14.60 -15.24 -9.95
CA GLY A 54 -16.00 -14.79 -9.81
C GLY A 54 -16.52 -13.87 -10.93
N GLY A 55 -15.69 -13.48 -11.90
CA GLY A 55 -16.09 -12.91 -13.19
C GLY A 55 -16.82 -11.56 -13.18
N TRP A 56 -17.15 -11.01 -12.01
CA TRP A 56 -17.99 -9.83 -11.90
C TRP A 56 -17.16 -8.56 -11.64
N TRP A 57 -17.47 -7.51 -12.41
CA TRP A 57 -16.92 -6.17 -12.26
C TRP A 57 -18.06 -5.16 -12.09
N PRO A 58 -18.10 -4.39 -10.99
CA PRO A 58 -19.11 -3.35 -10.83
C PRO A 58 -18.88 -2.20 -11.82
N GLU A 59 -19.99 -1.56 -12.23
CA GLU A 59 -19.96 -0.40 -13.12
C GLU A 59 -19.33 0.80 -12.40
N LYS A 60 -18.26 1.35 -12.97
CA LYS A 60 -17.48 2.41 -12.32
C LYS A 60 -18.34 3.64 -12.10
N GLY A 61 -18.41 4.09 -10.84
CA GLY A 61 -19.20 5.27 -10.44
C GLY A 61 -20.64 4.97 -10.06
N SER A 62 -21.09 3.72 -10.15
CA SER A 62 -22.40 3.32 -9.62
C SER A 62 -22.40 3.24 -8.09
N VAL A 63 -23.58 3.21 -7.48
CA VAL A 63 -23.74 3.02 -6.03
C VAL A 63 -23.12 1.67 -5.61
N GLU A 64 -23.37 0.63 -6.40
CA GLU A 64 -22.85 -0.73 -6.19
C GLU A 64 -21.33 -0.77 -6.22
N TYR A 65 -20.69 0.02 -7.08
CA TYR A 65 -19.24 0.13 -7.15
C TYR A 65 -18.64 0.65 -5.84
N TYR A 66 -19.20 1.74 -5.31
CA TYR A 66 -18.73 2.29 -4.04
C TYR A 66 -19.07 1.38 -2.86
N ALA A 67 -20.26 0.77 -2.85
CA ALA A 67 -20.66 -0.20 -1.84
C ALA A 67 -19.72 -1.41 -1.80
N THR A 68 -19.33 -1.94 -2.97
CA THR A 68 -18.41 -3.09 -3.05
C THR A 68 -17.01 -2.72 -2.60
N LEU A 69 -16.52 -1.52 -2.92
CA LEU A 69 -15.24 -1.02 -2.41
C LEU A 69 -15.25 -0.88 -0.88
N ALA A 70 -16.29 -0.23 -0.33
CA ALA A 70 -16.45 -0.06 1.11
C ALA A 70 -16.54 -1.40 1.83
N HIS A 71 -17.33 -2.34 1.30
CA HIS A 71 -17.47 -3.68 1.86
C HIS A 71 -16.13 -4.44 1.86
N HIS A 72 -15.38 -4.38 0.76
CA HIS A 72 -14.07 -5.03 0.66
C HIS A 72 -13.06 -4.44 1.65
N ASP A 73 -13.01 -3.12 1.78
CA ASP A 73 -12.12 -2.45 2.73
C ASP A 73 -12.50 -2.76 4.18
N ARG A 74 -13.79 -2.82 4.50
CA ARG A 74 -14.31 -3.23 5.82
C ARG A 74 -13.94 -4.67 6.13
N ALA A 75 -14.14 -5.59 5.18
CA ALA A 75 -13.83 -7.01 5.34
C ALA A 75 -12.33 -7.26 5.54
N LEU A 76 -11.46 -6.52 4.85
CA LEU A 76 -10.01 -6.70 4.97
C LEU A 76 -9.40 -6.00 6.19
N ARG A 77 -9.99 -4.91 6.66
CA ARG A 77 -9.36 -4.07 7.69
C ARG A 77 -10.07 -4.07 9.02
N GLY A 78 -11.25 -4.70 9.14
CA GLY A 78 -12.05 -4.69 10.37
C GLY A 78 -12.45 -3.28 10.82
N ARG A 79 -12.20 -2.27 9.98
CA ARG A 79 -12.55 -0.87 10.22
C ARG A 79 -13.93 -0.66 9.66
N ALA A 80 -14.94 -0.94 10.48
CA ALA A 80 -16.24 -0.31 10.26
C ALA A 80 -16.05 1.18 10.55
N LEU A 81 -16.47 2.05 9.63
CA LEU A 81 -17.03 3.32 10.09
C LEU A 81 -18.25 2.91 10.92
N ALA A 82 -18.38 3.41 12.15
CA ALA A 82 -19.49 3.10 13.05
C ALA A 82 -20.77 2.92 12.24
N ASP A 83 -21.34 1.71 12.25
CA ASP A 83 -22.34 1.30 11.25
C ASP A 83 -23.72 1.88 11.56
N GLY A 84 -23.80 2.79 12.55
CA GLY A 84 -25.05 3.32 13.09
C GLY A 84 -25.98 2.24 13.67
N GLY A 85 -25.53 0.99 13.77
CA GLY A 85 -26.30 -0.16 14.24
C GLY A 85 -26.26 -0.34 15.76
N ASP A 86 -25.26 0.25 16.41
CA ASP A 86 -25.18 0.36 17.86
C ASP A 86 -25.43 1.83 18.24
N PRO A 87 -26.46 2.14 19.05
CA PRO A 87 -26.70 3.51 19.52
C PRO A 87 -25.55 4.07 20.37
N ASP A 88 -24.61 3.24 20.84
CA ASP A 88 -23.41 3.68 21.56
C ASP A 88 -22.18 3.89 20.63
N GLU A 89 -22.26 3.55 19.33
CA GLU A 89 -21.23 3.86 18.32
C GLU A 89 -21.48 5.24 17.67
N ASP A 90 -21.51 6.30 18.47
CA ASP A 90 -21.61 7.67 17.94
C ASP A 90 -20.26 8.11 17.34
N LEU A 91 -20.26 8.34 16.02
CA LEU A 91 -19.09 8.85 15.31
C LEU A 91 -18.93 10.36 15.61
N ALA A 92 -18.07 10.70 16.57
CA ALA A 92 -17.73 12.09 16.89
C ALA A 92 -16.39 12.51 16.27
N PHE A 93 -16.30 13.77 15.85
CA PHE A 93 -15.00 14.36 15.53
C PHE A 93 -14.10 14.35 16.77
N ALA A 94 -12.82 13.97 16.61
CA ALA A 94 -11.87 13.90 17.72
C ALA A 94 -11.71 15.25 18.45
N ASP A 95 -11.81 16.36 17.70
CA ASP A 95 -11.76 17.72 18.23
C ASP A 95 -13.16 18.32 18.54
N GLY A 96 -14.21 17.48 18.55
CA GLY A 96 -15.58 17.89 18.78
C GLY A 96 -16.25 18.53 17.55
N ASN A 97 -17.53 18.85 17.68
CA ASN A 97 -18.38 19.33 16.58
C ASN A 97 -18.34 20.85 16.40
N VAL A 98 -17.20 21.49 16.69
CA VAL A 98 -17.06 22.95 16.59
C VAL A 98 -16.99 23.34 15.12
N THR A 99 -18.00 24.08 14.66
CA THR A 99 -18.01 24.65 13.30
C THR A 99 -17.40 26.04 13.32
N PHE A 100 -16.42 26.30 12.47
CA PHE A 100 -15.85 27.63 12.26
C PHE A 100 -16.43 28.26 10.99
N GLN A 101 -16.98 29.46 11.10
CA GLN A 101 -17.40 30.26 9.95
C GLN A 101 -16.26 31.19 9.53
N PHE A 102 -15.74 31.01 8.33
CA PHE A 102 -14.72 31.89 7.76
C PHE A 102 -15.36 32.80 6.71
N GLY A 103 -15.52 34.08 7.03
CA GLY A 103 -16.18 35.06 6.14
C GLY A 103 -15.47 35.30 4.81
N SER A 104 -14.26 34.76 4.62
CA SER A 104 -13.51 34.85 3.35
C SER A 104 -13.87 33.76 2.34
N LEU A 105 -14.64 32.73 2.74
CA LEU A 105 -14.95 31.58 1.87
C LEU A 105 -16.32 31.67 1.17
N GLY A 106 -17.07 32.76 1.38
CA GLY A 106 -18.35 33.04 0.71
C GLY A 106 -19.55 32.57 1.53
#